data_AF-A0A179ESV5-F1
#
_entry.id   AF-A0A179ESV5-F1
#
_cell.length_a   1.000
_cell.length_b   1.000
_cell.length_c   1.000
_cell.angle_alpha   90.00
_cell.angle_beta   90.00
_cell.angle_gamma   90.00
#
_symmetry.space_group_name_H-M   'P 1'
#
loop_
_entity.id
_entity.type
_entity.pdbx_description
1 polymer ?
#
loop_
_entity_poly.entity_id
_entity_poly.type
_entity_poly.pdbx_seq_one_letter_code
_entity_poly.pdbx_strand_id
1 'polypeptide(L)'
;MKKDPLEYLTEEQLDELLKCTDQPFHEKNKKEIKNKFVTKKNMFRKKRQQKRRWIIGGSTAALGLLLVGFTFRDDLSLAYKKRFGTDTEILLLNSDKLSQEVTDQGLRLKAVASFKDGNNQYLVSQLTDLTGDRLAKDTVIEDWEMFSGGNTQVVNYDEGTKTATLVTSAIGAEATPISGFQIRSFASQEKNFIKTFTPKWEEIVKPAKTWIDLTKQESQGGGFDEKEAKKLGVTWDEIIKEGLKPLEVNEKLDRNFTISNIAYKDNLLHVQLKIPNEPKMAAVFPSLAIGEKEIEPIVDFSIDEGTHNNQTGRSDYQEYVFAISEADLTQAKLLLNGWNWGVYQEGNWLIQLKEAKELPITNLPDQEIDGATDKVFLENITLSPLALDFDYTGSLINVPIILTYKDGTTFRLDEDRSHFQEGKKMHYRYEFGLKDNEEIQSIKIGASELSLDSKDSATSEEK
;
A
#
# COMPACT_ATOMS: atom_id res chain seq x y z
N MET A 1 1.07 49.59 -15.75
CA MET A 1 0.95 48.47 -16.72
C MET A 1 1.38 47.20 -16.01
N LYS A 2 0.44 46.26 -15.83
CA LYS A 2 0.74 44.92 -15.31
C LYS A 2 1.72 44.24 -16.27
N LYS A 3 2.79 43.65 -15.74
CA LYS A 3 3.67 42.78 -16.53
C LYS A 3 2.98 41.44 -16.74
N ASP A 4 3.12 40.93 -17.95
CA ASP A 4 2.54 39.65 -18.37
C ASP A 4 3.19 38.51 -17.56
N PRO A 5 2.40 37.55 -17.01
CA PRO A 5 2.92 36.42 -16.23
C PRO A 5 4.03 35.63 -16.92
N LEU A 6 4.06 35.62 -18.25
CA LEU A 6 5.05 34.90 -19.05
C LEU A 6 6.44 35.58 -19.05
N GLU A 7 6.57 36.79 -18.50
CA GLU A 7 7.84 37.53 -18.43
C GLU A 7 8.85 36.98 -17.41
N TYR A 8 8.46 36.01 -16.57
CA TYR A 8 9.31 35.45 -15.52
C TYR A 8 9.92 34.09 -15.87
N LEU A 9 9.54 33.51 -17.00
CA LEU A 9 10.01 32.18 -17.41
C LEU A 9 11.39 32.26 -18.06
N THR A 10 12.27 31.31 -17.73
CA THR A 10 13.50 31.06 -18.50
C THR A 10 13.14 30.47 -19.87
N GLU A 11 14.07 30.49 -20.83
CA GLU A 11 13.83 29.92 -22.17
C GLU A 11 13.50 28.42 -22.09
N GLU A 12 14.11 27.68 -21.17
CA GLU A 12 13.80 26.26 -20.90
C GLU A 12 12.42 26.08 -20.25
N GLN A 13 12.05 26.89 -19.26
CA GLN A 13 10.72 26.84 -18.63
C GLN A 13 9.60 27.20 -19.58
N LEU A 14 9.86 28.11 -20.52
CA LEU A 14 8.92 28.47 -21.57
C LEU A 14 8.77 27.31 -22.58
N ASP A 15 9.87 26.67 -22.96
CA ASP A 15 9.83 25.51 -23.86
C ASP A 15 9.16 24.29 -23.20
N GLU A 16 9.32 24.08 -21.89
CA GLU A 16 8.54 23.09 -21.14
C GLU A 16 7.06 23.46 -21.04
N LEU A 17 6.73 24.71 -20.71
CA LEU A 17 5.36 25.18 -20.67
C LEU A 17 4.65 24.99 -22.03
N LEU A 18 5.36 25.26 -23.13
CA LEU A 18 4.85 25.10 -24.49
C LEU A 18 4.74 23.62 -24.92
N LYS A 19 5.44 22.69 -24.27
CA LYS A 19 5.26 21.25 -24.47
C LYS A 19 4.05 20.71 -23.72
N CYS A 20 3.65 21.35 -22.62
CA CYS A 20 2.55 20.91 -21.74
C CYS A 20 1.18 21.54 -22.08
N THR A 21 1.03 22.23 -23.20
CA THR A 21 -0.25 22.82 -23.62
C THR A 21 -0.74 22.20 -24.92
N ASP A 22 -1.78 21.39 -24.86
CA ASP A 22 -2.42 20.68 -25.98
C ASP A 22 -3.26 21.58 -26.90
N GLN A 23 -2.74 22.74 -27.30
CA GLN A 23 -3.32 23.50 -28.41
C GLN A 23 -2.27 23.80 -29.49
N PRO A 24 -2.54 23.46 -30.77
CA PRO A 24 -1.62 23.77 -31.85
C PRO A 24 -1.66 25.27 -32.14
N PHE A 25 -0.72 26.04 -31.59
CA PHE A 25 -0.50 27.40 -32.03
C PHE A 25 0.02 27.39 -33.48
N HIS A 26 -0.79 27.89 -34.42
CA HIS A 26 -0.37 28.08 -35.82
C HIS A 26 0.98 28.83 -35.89
N GLU A 27 1.83 28.45 -36.86
CA GLU A 27 3.18 28.99 -37.11
C GLU A 27 3.30 30.53 -37.01
N LYS A 28 2.24 31.26 -37.40
CA LYS A 28 2.15 32.72 -37.30
C LYS A 28 2.18 33.23 -35.84
N ASN A 29 1.51 32.53 -34.91
CA ASN A 29 1.47 32.87 -33.49
C ASN A 29 2.80 32.53 -32.79
N LYS A 30 3.43 31.40 -33.14
CA LYS A 30 4.76 31.01 -32.64
C LYS A 30 5.82 32.06 -33.01
N LYS A 31 5.75 32.59 -34.24
CA LYS A 31 6.66 33.63 -34.74
C LYS A 31 6.40 35.01 -34.14
N GLU A 32 5.14 35.39 -33.89
CA GLU A 32 4.78 36.63 -33.18
C GLU A 32 5.22 36.62 -31.71
N ILE A 33 5.07 35.49 -31.01
CA ILE A 33 5.49 35.35 -29.61
C ILE A 33 7.02 35.40 -29.51
N LYS A 34 7.74 34.67 -30.37
CA LYS A 34 9.22 34.76 -30.44
C LYS A 34 9.70 36.18 -30.78
N ASN A 35 9.06 36.86 -31.75
CA ASN A 35 9.41 38.24 -32.10
C ASN A 35 9.10 39.25 -30.97
N LYS A 36 8.00 39.07 -30.21
CA LYS A 36 7.73 39.90 -29.02
C LYS A 36 8.79 39.71 -27.92
N PHE A 37 9.33 38.51 -27.77
CA PHE A 37 10.43 38.21 -26.83
C PHE A 37 11.77 38.82 -27.26
N VAL A 38 12.17 38.69 -28.54
CA VAL A 38 13.42 39.27 -29.06
C VAL A 38 13.39 40.81 -29.02
N THR A 39 12.23 41.42 -29.33
CA THR A 39 12.04 42.88 -29.29
C THR A 39 12.07 43.43 -27.86
N LYS A 40 11.65 42.66 -26.84
CA LYS A 40 11.78 43.02 -25.41
C LYS A 40 13.18 42.78 -24.85
N LYS A 41 13.90 41.72 -25.25
CA LYS A 41 15.29 41.44 -24.82
C LYS A 41 16.23 42.60 -25.16
N ASN A 42 16.03 43.26 -26.30
CA ASN A 42 16.77 44.46 -26.72
C ASN A 42 16.34 45.75 -25.98
N MET A 43 15.12 45.83 -25.45
CA MET A 43 14.65 46.94 -24.61
C MET A 43 15.17 46.86 -23.17
N PHE A 44 15.36 45.65 -22.63
CA PHE A 44 15.87 45.43 -21.27
C PHE A 44 17.38 45.67 -21.10
N ARG A 45 18.16 45.64 -22.19
CA ARG A 45 19.58 46.00 -22.16
C ARG A 45 19.82 47.51 -22.02
N LYS A 46 18.84 48.36 -22.38
CA LYS A 46 18.93 49.83 -22.28
C LYS A 46 18.37 50.44 -20.98
N LYS A 47 17.63 49.69 -20.15
CA LYS A 47 16.98 50.23 -18.93
C LYS A 47 17.58 49.80 -17.59
N ARG A 48 18.66 49.02 -17.58
CA ARG A 48 19.32 48.53 -16.35
C ARG A 48 20.23 49.54 -15.63
N GLN A 49 20.10 50.84 -15.92
CA GLN A 49 20.96 51.87 -15.31
C GLN A 49 20.28 52.91 -14.42
N GLN A 50 18.95 52.90 -14.23
CA GLN A 50 18.34 53.91 -13.34
C GLN A 50 17.24 53.38 -12.40
N LYS A 51 17.60 53.48 -11.11
CA LYS A 51 16.79 53.75 -9.92
C LYS A 51 16.07 52.59 -9.22
N ARG A 52 16.76 52.12 -8.17
CA ARG A 52 16.23 51.72 -6.86
C ARG A 52 15.16 52.71 -6.35
N ARG A 53 14.09 52.18 -5.73
CA ARG A 53 13.55 52.44 -4.37
C ARG A 53 11.99 52.46 -4.30
N TRP A 54 11.48 51.60 -3.40
CA TRP A 54 10.16 51.56 -2.70
C TRP A 54 8.89 51.01 -3.39
N ILE A 55 8.01 50.50 -2.51
CA ILE A 55 6.64 49.91 -2.66
C ILE A 55 6.71 48.44 -3.13
N ILE A 56 6.22 47.42 -2.39
CA ILE A 56 4.81 47.11 -2.13
C ILE A 56 4.70 46.11 -0.95
N GLY A 57 3.92 46.49 0.07
CA GLY A 57 3.15 45.55 0.88
C GLY A 57 1.88 45.16 0.11
N GLY A 58 1.56 43.87 0.08
CA GLY A 58 0.37 43.32 -0.59
C GLY A 58 0.64 42.60 -1.91
N SER A 59 1.42 41.50 -1.90
CA SER A 59 1.49 40.51 -3.00
C SER A 59 2.01 39.12 -2.58
N THR A 60 2.16 38.83 -1.28
CA THR A 60 2.69 37.52 -0.82
C THR A 60 1.62 36.43 -0.75
N ALA A 61 0.36 36.76 -0.42
CA ALA A 61 -0.71 35.75 -0.31
C ALA A 61 -1.14 35.17 -1.67
N ALA A 62 -1.14 35.98 -2.74
CA ALA A 62 -1.58 35.53 -4.06
C ALA A 62 -0.53 34.67 -4.79
N LEU A 63 0.78 34.92 -4.57
CA LEU A 63 1.85 34.05 -5.10
C LEU A 63 1.93 32.72 -4.33
N GLY A 64 1.68 32.73 -3.02
CA GLY A 64 1.59 31.49 -2.23
C GLY A 64 0.44 30.58 -2.68
N LEU A 65 -0.75 31.15 -2.94
CA LEU A 65 -1.91 30.37 -3.41
C LEU A 65 -1.71 29.75 -4.80
N LEU A 66 -0.98 30.43 -5.69
CA LEU A 66 -0.67 29.88 -7.02
C LEU A 66 0.36 28.75 -6.93
N LEU A 67 1.45 28.92 -6.18
CA LEU A 67 2.46 27.88 -6.00
C LEU A 67 1.89 26.63 -5.32
N VAL A 68 1.06 26.79 -4.27
CA VAL A 68 0.39 25.68 -3.59
C VAL A 68 -0.57 24.93 -4.53
N GLY A 69 -1.20 25.63 -5.49
CA GLY A 69 -2.05 25.01 -6.50
C GLY A 69 -1.27 24.17 -7.51
N PHE A 70 -0.06 24.60 -7.90
CA PHE A 70 0.81 23.85 -8.81
C PHE A 70 1.42 22.63 -8.12
N THR A 71 1.96 22.77 -6.91
CA THR A 71 2.52 21.62 -6.16
C THR A 71 1.48 20.54 -5.91
N PHE A 72 0.25 20.95 -5.57
CA PHE A 72 -0.85 20.02 -5.36
C PHE A 72 -1.22 19.21 -6.60
N ARG A 73 -1.23 19.83 -7.79
CA ARG A 73 -1.54 19.12 -9.04
C ARG A 73 -0.45 18.11 -9.37
N ASP A 74 0.81 18.47 -9.15
CA ASP A 74 1.96 17.61 -9.42
C ASP A 74 2.01 16.44 -8.42
N ASP A 75 1.77 16.70 -7.13
CA ASP A 75 1.70 15.67 -6.08
C ASP A 75 0.57 14.68 -6.32
N LEU A 76 -0.59 15.18 -6.77
CA LEU A 76 -1.74 14.36 -7.07
C LEU A 76 -1.45 13.47 -8.29
N SER A 77 -0.95 14.05 -9.38
CA SER A 77 -0.54 13.26 -10.56
C SER A 77 0.54 12.24 -10.21
N LEU A 78 1.52 12.58 -9.39
CA LEU A 78 2.55 11.66 -8.92
C LEU A 78 1.99 10.52 -8.09
N ALA A 79 1.07 10.82 -7.16
CA ALA A 79 0.40 9.83 -6.32
C ALA A 79 -0.40 8.83 -7.15
N TYR A 80 -1.20 9.34 -8.09
CA TYR A 80 -1.91 8.52 -9.05
C TYR A 80 -0.92 7.71 -9.91
N LYS A 81 0.20 8.30 -10.31
CA LYS A 81 1.15 7.64 -11.20
C LYS A 81 1.85 6.47 -10.53
N LYS A 82 2.25 6.66 -9.27
CA LYS A 82 2.88 5.62 -8.46
C LYS A 82 1.93 4.47 -8.17
N ARG A 83 0.63 4.73 -8.02
CA ARG A 83 -0.36 3.67 -7.74
C ARG A 83 -0.92 3.02 -9.01
N PHE A 84 -1.23 3.78 -10.04
CA PHE A 84 -2.05 3.33 -11.17
C PHE A 84 -1.35 3.34 -12.55
N GLY A 85 -0.13 3.89 -12.66
CA GLY A 85 0.64 3.90 -13.91
C GLY A 85 0.70 5.27 -14.61
N THR A 86 1.10 5.33 -15.88
CA THR A 86 1.43 6.60 -16.56
C THR A 86 0.24 7.44 -17.00
N ASP A 87 -0.94 6.84 -17.15
CA ASP A 87 -2.06 7.43 -17.92
C ASP A 87 -3.05 8.19 -17.02
N THR A 88 -2.53 8.79 -15.94
CA THR A 88 -3.29 9.33 -14.78
C THR A 88 -4.24 10.48 -15.07
N GLU A 89 -4.17 11.07 -16.26
CA GLU A 89 -4.98 12.23 -16.61
C GLU A 89 -6.48 11.92 -16.63
N ILE A 90 -6.85 10.71 -17.05
CA ILE A 90 -8.24 10.22 -17.06
C ILE A 90 -8.80 10.15 -15.63
N LEU A 91 -8.02 9.65 -14.67
CA LEU A 91 -8.43 9.62 -13.26
C LEU A 91 -8.58 11.04 -12.71
N LEU A 92 -7.64 11.92 -13.00
CA LEU A 92 -7.70 13.31 -12.52
C LEU A 92 -8.93 14.05 -13.07
N LEU A 93 -9.29 13.83 -14.34
CA LEU A 93 -10.50 14.40 -14.96
C LEU A 93 -11.80 13.82 -14.40
N ASN A 94 -11.78 12.56 -13.95
CA ASN A 94 -12.95 11.87 -13.42
C ASN A 94 -13.01 11.79 -11.89
N SER A 95 -12.04 12.39 -11.20
CA SER A 95 -12.05 12.51 -9.75
C SER A 95 -12.76 13.77 -9.25
N ASP A 96 -13.45 13.66 -8.12
CA ASP A 96 -13.94 14.82 -7.39
C ASP A 96 -12.80 15.53 -6.71
N LYS A 97 -12.75 16.86 -6.84
CA LYS A 97 -11.81 17.68 -6.09
C LYS A 97 -12.38 17.97 -4.72
N LEU A 98 -11.70 17.47 -3.70
CA LEU A 98 -12.10 17.62 -2.32
C LEU A 98 -11.28 18.73 -1.63
N SER A 99 -11.86 19.32 -0.60
CA SER A 99 -11.22 20.34 0.22
C SER A 99 -11.49 20.18 1.70
N GLN A 100 -12.12 19.07 2.10
CA GLN A 100 -12.32 18.77 3.51
C GLN A 100 -10.98 18.50 4.18
N GLU A 101 -10.79 19.10 5.34
CA GLU A 101 -9.59 18.90 6.14
C GLU A 101 -9.92 18.96 7.63
N VAL A 102 -9.12 18.26 8.42
CA VAL A 102 -9.15 18.28 9.87
C VAL A 102 -7.72 18.45 10.37
N THR A 103 -7.53 19.29 11.37
CA THR A 103 -6.23 19.45 12.04
C THR A 103 -6.39 19.09 13.50
N ASP A 104 -5.57 18.16 13.97
CA ASP A 104 -5.48 17.80 15.38
C ASP A 104 -4.02 17.49 15.73
N GLN A 105 -3.60 17.85 16.94
CA GLN A 105 -2.23 17.65 17.45
C GLN A 105 -1.13 18.17 16.50
N GLY A 106 -1.42 19.24 15.74
CA GLY A 106 -0.48 19.81 14.77
C GLY A 106 -0.25 18.94 13.53
N LEU A 107 -1.10 17.94 13.28
CA LEU A 107 -1.18 17.16 12.05
C LEU A 107 -2.47 17.52 11.33
N ARG A 108 -2.39 17.78 10.02
CA ARG A 108 -3.54 18.08 9.18
C ARG A 108 -3.77 16.96 8.19
N LEU A 109 -4.93 16.32 8.26
CA LEU A 109 -5.43 15.41 7.24
C LEU A 109 -6.35 16.18 6.29
N LYS A 110 -6.08 16.11 4.99
CA LYS A 110 -6.86 16.77 3.94
C LYS A 110 -7.27 15.76 2.87
N ALA A 111 -8.56 15.68 2.57
CA ALA A 111 -9.05 15.02 1.37
C ALA A 111 -8.69 15.84 0.13
N VAL A 112 -8.16 15.16 -0.87
CA VAL A 112 -7.67 15.78 -2.10
C VAL A 112 -8.54 15.40 -3.29
N ALA A 113 -8.72 14.11 -3.51
CA ALA A 113 -9.49 13.60 -4.62
C ALA A 113 -10.18 12.28 -4.28
N SER A 114 -11.34 12.01 -4.87
CA SER A 114 -12.00 10.70 -4.75
C SER A 114 -12.68 10.30 -6.04
N PHE A 115 -12.80 9.00 -6.27
CA PHE A 115 -13.57 8.43 -7.38
C PHE A 115 -14.04 7.02 -7.02
N LYS A 116 -15.11 6.56 -7.68
CA LYS A 116 -15.61 5.19 -7.63
C LYS A 116 -15.24 4.45 -8.90
N ASP A 117 -15.06 3.15 -8.76
CA ASP A 117 -14.87 2.22 -9.87
C ASP A 117 -15.52 0.88 -9.52
N GLY A 118 -16.70 0.65 -10.10
CA GLY A 118 -17.61 -0.42 -9.68
C GLY A 118 -17.92 -0.28 -8.18
N ASN A 119 -17.73 -1.39 -7.44
CA ASN A 119 -17.96 -1.42 -5.99
C ASN A 119 -16.80 -0.86 -5.16
N ASN A 120 -15.72 -0.40 -5.79
CA ASN A 120 -14.55 0.12 -5.10
C ASN A 120 -14.57 1.65 -5.07
N GLN A 121 -14.16 2.24 -3.95
CA GLN A 121 -13.97 3.68 -3.83
C GLN A 121 -12.52 4.01 -3.47
N TYR A 122 -11.96 4.97 -4.18
CA TYR A 122 -10.59 5.42 -3.97
C TYR A 122 -10.58 6.86 -3.45
N LEU A 123 -9.67 7.12 -2.52
CA LEU A 123 -9.42 8.43 -1.93
C LEU A 123 -7.93 8.73 -2.01
N VAL A 124 -7.59 9.90 -2.52
CA VAL A 124 -6.29 10.52 -2.30
C VAL A 124 -6.43 11.53 -1.16
N SER A 125 -5.56 11.41 -0.16
CA SER A 125 -5.50 12.32 0.97
C SER A 125 -4.06 12.74 1.27
N GLN A 126 -3.91 13.84 2.00
CA GLN A 126 -2.61 14.37 2.43
C GLN A 126 -2.61 14.52 3.94
N LEU A 127 -1.61 13.92 4.59
CA LEU A 127 -1.31 14.11 6.00
C LEU A 127 -0.06 14.99 6.10
N THR A 128 -0.20 16.19 6.65
CA THR A 128 0.89 17.15 6.82
C THR A 128 1.22 17.33 8.30
N ASP A 129 2.49 17.23 8.68
CA ASP A 129 2.94 17.64 10.02
C ASP A 129 3.28 19.13 10.04
N LEU A 130 2.45 19.92 10.73
CA LEU A 130 2.56 21.37 10.80
C LEU A 130 3.51 21.86 11.89
N THR A 131 3.83 21.02 12.87
CA THR A 131 4.50 21.44 14.12
C THR A 131 5.72 20.61 14.48
N GLY A 132 5.84 19.41 13.93
CA GLY A 132 6.88 18.45 14.27
C GLY A 132 7.58 17.89 13.04
N ASP A 133 8.12 16.69 13.21
CA ASP A 133 8.78 15.90 12.17
C ASP A 133 8.38 14.43 12.30
N ARG A 134 7.07 14.19 12.50
CA ARG A 134 6.52 12.86 12.83
C ARG A 134 6.25 12.01 11.60
N LEU A 135 6.27 12.58 10.41
CA LEU A 135 6.06 11.87 9.16
C LEU A 135 7.40 11.70 8.45
N ALA A 136 7.59 10.58 7.78
CA ALA A 136 8.77 10.29 6.98
C ALA A 136 8.38 9.44 5.76
N LYS A 137 9.37 9.13 4.90
CA LYS A 137 9.16 8.29 3.71
C LYS A 137 8.65 6.89 4.02
N ASP A 138 8.96 6.40 5.21
CA ASP A 138 8.60 5.09 5.75
C ASP A 138 7.32 5.15 6.62
N THR A 139 6.55 6.24 6.56
CA THR A 139 5.29 6.33 7.31
C THR A 139 4.34 5.21 6.88
N VAL A 140 3.86 4.44 7.85
CA VAL A 140 2.83 3.42 7.69
C VAL A 140 1.59 3.84 8.48
N ILE A 141 0.41 3.71 7.89
CA ILE A 141 -0.85 3.93 8.61
C ILE A 141 -1.27 2.62 9.25
N GLU A 142 -1.34 2.63 10.57
CA GLU A 142 -1.52 1.43 11.39
C GLU A 142 -3.01 1.16 11.66
N ASP A 143 -3.77 2.22 11.96
CA ASP A 143 -5.20 2.11 12.23
C ASP A 143 -5.97 3.21 11.49
N TRP A 144 -6.92 2.79 10.66
CA TRP A 144 -7.73 3.65 9.81
C TRP A 144 -9.07 2.99 9.49
N GLU A 145 -10.01 3.79 8.99
CA GLU A 145 -11.33 3.31 8.59
C GLU A 145 -11.85 4.10 7.39
N MET A 146 -12.42 3.39 6.42
CA MET A 146 -13.18 3.94 5.30
C MET A 146 -14.15 2.86 4.81
N PHE A 147 -15.46 3.12 4.85
CA PHE A 147 -16.48 2.16 4.45
C PHE A 147 -16.33 0.78 5.14
N SER A 148 -16.49 -0.32 4.40
CA SER A 148 -16.37 -1.72 4.83
C SER A 148 -14.93 -2.22 4.97
N GLY A 149 -13.92 -1.35 4.82
CA GLY A 149 -12.50 -1.70 4.89
C GLY A 149 -11.79 -1.65 3.53
N GLY A 150 -10.52 -2.05 3.50
CA GLY A 150 -9.71 -2.06 2.27
C GLY A 150 -8.21 -1.90 2.55
N ASN A 151 -7.52 -1.03 1.81
CA ASN A 151 -6.10 -0.75 1.98
C ASN A 151 -5.83 0.76 1.98
N THR A 152 -4.88 1.22 2.78
CA THR A 152 -4.32 2.57 2.70
C THR A 152 -2.81 2.50 2.64
N GLN A 153 -2.21 3.34 1.81
CA GLN A 153 -0.76 3.37 1.62
C GLN A 153 -0.24 4.79 1.42
N VAL A 154 0.93 5.07 1.97
CA VAL A 154 1.68 6.29 1.65
C VAL A 154 2.38 6.07 0.31
N VAL A 155 2.00 6.83 -0.71
CA VAL A 155 2.60 6.74 -2.05
C VAL A 155 3.66 7.81 -2.28
N ASN A 156 3.62 8.90 -1.54
CA ASN A 156 4.60 9.97 -1.65
C ASN A 156 4.85 10.63 -0.29
N TYR A 157 6.07 11.12 -0.09
CA TYR A 157 6.40 11.98 1.03
C TYR A 157 7.27 13.13 0.54
N ASP A 158 6.81 14.36 0.76
CA ASP A 158 7.56 15.58 0.49
C ASP A 158 8.21 16.07 1.79
N GLU A 159 9.54 15.96 1.86
CA GLU A 159 10.36 16.42 2.99
C GLU A 159 10.28 17.95 3.21
N GLY A 160 10.14 18.73 2.13
CA GLY A 160 10.10 20.19 2.19
C GLY A 160 8.82 20.72 2.82
N THR A 161 7.69 20.04 2.58
CA THR A 161 6.39 20.39 3.15
C THR A 161 5.95 19.48 4.29
N LYS A 162 6.73 18.44 4.62
CA LYS A 162 6.41 17.41 5.62
C LYS A 162 5.04 16.77 5.39
N THR A 163 4.74 16.47 4.12
CA THR A 163 3.43 15.96 3.71
C THR A 163 3.56 14.56 3.15
N ALA A 164 2.87 13.61 3.77
CA ALA A 164 2.62 12.29 3.23
C ALA A 164 1.36 12.33 2.37
N THR A 165 1.43 11.88 1.12
CA THR A 165 0.26 11.66 0.26
C THR A 165 -0.12 10.19 0.32
N LEU A 166 -1.38 9.94 0.65
CA LEU A 166 -1.95 8.62 0.82
C LEU A 166 -2.91 8.30 -0.32
N VAL A 167 -2.93 7.04 -0.72
CA VAL A 167 -4.01 6.48 -1.54
C VAL A 167 -4.69 5.39 -0.73
N THR A 168 -5.99 5.57 -0.50
CA THR A 168 -6.85 4.64 0.22
C THR A 168 -7.85 4.05 -0.76
N SER A 169 -8.00 2.73 -0.77
CA SER A 169 -8.99 1.99 -1.55
C SER A 169 -9.90 1.25 -0.59
N ALA A 170 -11.20 1.53 -0.65
CA ALA A 170 -12.22 0.70 -0.03
C ALA A 170 -12.77 -0.28 -1.05
N ILE A 171 -12.77 -1.57 -0.71
CA ILE A 171 -13.16 -2.66 -1.61
C ILE A 171 -14.53 -3.18 -1.20
N GLY A 172 -15.44 -3.34 -2.16
CA GLY A 172 -16.79 -3.83 -1.88
C GLY A 172 -17.53 -2.90 -0.91
N ALA A 173 -17.47 -1.59 -1.17
CA ALA A 173 -17.95 -0.56 -0.27
C ALA A 173 -19.49 -0.62 -0.14
N GLU A 174 -19.99 -1.37 0.83
CA GLU A 174 -21.36 -1.21 1.32
C GLU A 174 -21.46 0.08 2.13
N ALA A 175 -22.60 0.78 2.05
CA ALA A 175 -22.80 2.02 2.76
C ALA A 175 -22.73 1.80 4.28
N THR A 176 -21.64 2.24 4.93
CA THR A 176 -21.48 2.23 6.38
C THR A 176 -22.03 3.49 7.04
N PRO A 177 -22.34 3.48 8.36
CA PRO A 177 -22.78 4.66 9.09
C PRO A 177 -21.72 5.78 9.17
N ILE A 178 -20.43 5.46 8.95
CA ILE A 178 -19.36 6.47 8.81
C ILE A 178 -19.22 6.82 7.32
N SER A 179 -19.71 8.00 6.95
CA SER A 179 -19.58 8.58 5.61
C SER A 179 -18.23 9.27 5.39
N GLY A 180 -17.11 8.64 5.78
CA GLY A 180 -15.83 9.34 5.88
C GLY A 180 -14.59 8.45 5.86
N PHE A 181 -13.43 9.11 5.94
CA PHE A 181 -12.12 8.49 6.12
C PHE A 181 -11.53 8.93 7.46
N GLN A 182 -11.12 7.97 8.27
CA GLN A 182 -10.54 8.20 9.58
C GLN A 182 -9.13 7.61 9.64
N ILE A 183 -8.17 8.37 10.16
CA ILE A 183 -6.89 7.83 10.65
C ILE A 183 -6.91 7.90 12.18
N ARG A 184 -6.62 6.78 12.83
CA ARG A 184 -6.52 6.65 14.29
C ARG A 184 -5.08 6.49 14.75
N SER A 185 -4.23 5.85 13.97
CA SER A 185 -2.79 5.82 14.27
C SER A 185 -1.91 5.63 13.03
N PHE A 186 -0.66 6.06 13.15
CA PHE A 186 0.39 5.79 12.19
C PHE A 186 1.75 5.66 12.90
N ALA A 187 2.69 5.05 12.21
CA ALA A 187 4.07 4.90 12.64
C ALA A 187 5.04 5.38 11.56
N SER A 188 6.25 5.78 11.95
CA SER A 188 7.29 6.22 11.01
C SER A 188 8.68 6.19 11.66
N GLN A 189 9.71 6.52 10.87
CA GLN A 189 11.11 6.56 11.29
C GLN A 189 11.57 5.19 11.79
N GLU A 190 11.50 4.20 10.91
CA GLU A 190 11.99 2.85 11.11
C GLU A 190 13.43 2.88 11.63
N LYS A 191 13.66 2.11 12.69
CA LYS A 191 14.98 1.91 13.30
C LYS A 191 15.28 0.44 13.36
N ASN A 192 16.01 -0.02 12.36
CA ASN A 192 16.59 -1.34 12.32
C ASN A 192 17.56 -1.54 13.48
N PHE A 193 17.56 -2.74 14.06
CA PHE A 193 18.50 -3.14 15.08
C PHE A 193 18.94 -4.58 14.88
N ILE A 194 20.18 -4.84 15.27
CA ILE A 194 20.70 -6.20 15.46
C ILE A 194 21.28 -6.24 16.87
N LYS A 195 20.80 -7.19 17.67
CA LYS A 195 21.33 -7.46 19.01
C LYS A 195 21.87 -8.87 19.07
N THR A 196 23.09 -9.00 19.57
CA THR A 196 23.71 -10.30 19.79
C THR A 196 23.81 -10.56 21.28
N PHE A 197 23.27 -11.69 21.71
CA PHE A 197 23.33 -12.18 23.07
C PHE A 197 24.17 -13.45 23.12
N THR A 198 24.80 -13.68 24.26
CA THR A 198 25.47 -14.95 24.56
C THR A 198 24.83 -15.52 25.83
N PRO A 199 23.61 -16.07 25.73
CA PRO A 199 22.96 -16.71 26.86
C PRO A 199 23.82 -17.86 27.35
N LYS A 200 23.80 -18.09 28.65
CA LYS A 200 24.46 -19.26 29.24
C LYS A 200 23.58 -20.48 29.05
N TRP A 201 23.59 -21.05 27.84
CA TRP A 201 22.69 -22.13 27.42
C TRP A 201 22.64 -23.28 28.42
N GLU A 202 23.79 -23.69 28.95
CA GLU A 202 23.96 -24.76 29.94
C GLU A 202 23.21 -24.50 31.26
N GLU A 203 23.01 -23.23 31.64
CA GLU A 203 22.33 -22.84 32.87
C GLU A 203 20.79 -22.79 32.69
N ILE A 204 20.32 -22.53 31.46
CA ILE A 204 18.90 -22.27 31.17
C ILE A 204 18.19 -23.43 30.48
N VAL A 205 18.89 -24.21 29.67
CA VAL A 205 18.41 -25.45 29.06
C VAL A 205 18.52 -26.57 30.09
N LYS A 206 17.45 -26.75 30.88
CA LYS A 206 17.35 -27.79 31.91
C LYS A 206 16.27 -28.82 31.57
N PRO A 207 16.41 -30.09 32.00
CA PRO A 207 15.55 -31.18 31.54
C PRO A 207 14.07 -31.09 31.94
N ALA A 208 13.74 -30.35 32.99
CA ALA A 208 12.36 -30.26 33.51
C ALA A 208 11.74 -28.91 33.12
N LYS A 209 10.91 -28.91 32.06
CA LYS A 209 10.07 -27.80 31.61
C LYS A 209 8.63 -28.25 31.42
N THR A 210 7.68 -27.37 31.76
CA THR A 210 6.26 -27.65 31.56
C THR A 210 5.87 -27.29 30.13
N TRP A 211 5.22 -28.24 29.46
CA TRP A 211 4.57 -28.03 28.18
C TRP A 211 3.08 -27.79 28.39
N ILE A 212 2.49 -26.91 27.59
CA ILE A 212 1.06 -26.62 27.59
C ILE A 212 0.44 -27.11 26.29
N ASP A 213 -0.76 -27.68 26.40
CA ASP A 213 -1.58 -28.10 25.26
C ASP A 213 -2.17 -26.87 24.58
N LEU A 214 -1.78 -26.64 23.32
CA LEU A 214 -2.22 -25.51 22.51
C LEU A 214 -3.35 -25.89 21.55
N THR A 215 -3.77 -27.16 21.49
CA THR A 215 -4.84 -27.62 20.58
C THR A 215 -6.20 -26.98 20.84
N LYS A 216 -6.34 -26.30 21.99
CA LYS A 216 -7.55 -25.57 22.39
C LYS A 216 -7.48 -24.07 22.14
N GLN A 217 -6.35 -23.54 21.65
CA GLN A 217 -6.27 -22.14 21.24
C GLN A 217 -6.99 -21.94 19.91
N GLU A 218 -7.79 -20.86 19.81
CA GLU A 218 -8.62 -20.60 18.63
C GLU A 218 -7.81 -20.31 17.36
N SER A 219 -6.62 -19.71 17.51
CA SER A 219 -5.67 -19.53 16.42
C SER A 219 -4.26 -19.29 16.96
N GLN A 220 -3.26 -19.68 16.17
CA GLN A 220 -1.85 -19.47 16.46
C GLN A 220 -1.24 -18.76 15.26
N GLY A 221 -0.89 -17.48 15.42
CA GLY A 221 -0.12 -16.76 14.40
C GLY A 221 1.34 -17.21 14.41
N GLY A 222 1.92 -17.43 13.24
CA GLY A 222 3.30 -17.91 13.12
C GLY A 222 3.75 -18.18 11.68
N GLY A 223 5.00 -18.59 11.52
CA GLY A 223 5.65 -18.92 10.26
C GLY A 223 6.20 -20.35 10.23
N PHE A 224 6.26 -20.93 9.03
CA PHE A 224 6.70 -22.31 8.82
C PHE A 224 7.56 -22.43 7.56
N ASP A 225 8.81 -22.86 7.70
CA ASP A 225 9.66 -23.21 6.56
C ASP A 225 9.36 -24.64 6.10
N GLU A 226 8.45 -24.77 5.13
CA GLU A 226 8.07 -26.07 4.55
C GLU A 226 9.26 -26.85 3.98
N LYS A 227 10.29 -26.17 3.45
CA LYS A 227 11.43 -26.84 2.82
C LYS A 227 12.33 -27.48 3.86
N GLU A 228 12.63 -26.77 4.93
CA GLU A 228 13.44 -27.31 6.03
C GLU A 228 12.65 -28.34 6.85
N ALA A 229 11.38 -28.07 7.15
CA ALA A 229 10.53 -29.00 7.88
C ALA A 229 10.40 -30.36 7.15
N LYS A 230 10.27 -30.35 5.81
CA LYS A 230 10.23 -31.57 5.00
C LYS A 230 11.51 -32.40 5.09
N LYS A 231 12.68 -31.76 5.22
CA LYS A 231 13.96 -32.49 5.41
C LYS A 231 14.04 -33.16 6.77
N LEU A 232 13.41 -32.56 7.77
CA LEU A 232 13.36 -33.05 9.14
C LEU A 232 12.23 -34.05 9.39
N GLY A 233 11.29 -34.17 8.44
CA GLY A 233 10.14 -35.08 8.55
C GLY A 233 9.11 -34.61 9.59
N VAL A 234 9.02 -33.30 9.81
CA VAL A 234 8.10 -32.69 10.78
C VAL A 234 7.02 -31.89 10.07
N THR A 235 5.82 -31.87 10.62
CA THR A 235 4.69 -31.07 10.13
C THR A 235 4.36 -29.93 11.08
N TRP A 236 3.72 -28.88 10.54
CA TRP A 236 3.20 -27.77 11.34
C TRP A 236 2.36 -28.28 12.51
N ASP A 237 1.31 -29.06 12.21
CA ASP A 237 0.36 -29.61 13.20
C ASP A 237 1.02 -30.48 14.28
N GLU A 238 2.16 -31.11 14.02
CA GLU A 238 2.88 -31.87 15.04
C GLU A 238 3.61 -30.96 16.03
N ILE A 239 4.22 -29.88 15.52
CA ILE A 239 5.03 -28.97 16.33
C ILE A 239 4.13 -28.08 17.19
N ILE A 240 3.04 -27.55 16.63
CA ILE A 240 2.21 -26.53 17.29
C ILE A 240 1.17 -27.07 18.28
N LYS A 241 1.11 -28.39 18.49
CA LYS A 241 0.20 -29.02 19.48
C LYS A 241 0.53 -28.63 20.91
N GLU A 242 1.80 -28.43 21.19
CA GLU A 242 2.30 -28.09 22.51
C GLU A 242 3.30 -26.94 22.41
N GLY A 243 3.27 -26.06 23.40
CA GLY A 243 4.28 -25.00 23.53
C GLY A 243 4.88 -25.01 24.92
N LEU A 244 5.98 -24.29 25.09
CA LEU A 244 6.56 -24.08 26.40
C LEU A 244 5.63 -23.23 27.27
N LYS A 245 5.49 -23.59 28.54
CA LYS A 245 4.80 -22.71 29.48
C LYS A 245 5.61 -21.43 29.70
N PRO A 246 5.04 -20.23 29.55
CA PRO A 246 5.77 -18.99 29.77
C PRO A 246 6.36 -18.82 31.18
N LEU A 247 7.41 -18.01 31.26
CA LEU A 247 8.06 -17.49 32.48
C LEU A 247 8.76 -18.51 33.40
N GLU A 248 8.96 -19.76 32.99
CA GLU A 248 9.68 -20.75 33.82
C GLU A 248 11.20 -20.58 33.85
N VAL A 249 11.79 -20.01 32.78
CA VAL A 249 13.23 -19.67 32.73
C VAL A 249 13.40 -18.20 33.10
N ASN A 250 12.68 -17.33 32.37
CA ASN A 250 12.67 -15.89 32.58
C ASN A 250 14.08 -15.26 32.59
N GLU A 251 14.95 -15.70 31.69
CA GLU A 251 16.32 -15.19 31.55
C GLU A 251 16.31 -13.85 30.81
N LYS A 252 16.74 -12.79 31.49
CA LYS A 252 16.75 -11.44 30.92
C LYS A 252 17.94 -11.27 29.98
N LEU A 253 17.65 -11.07 28.70
CA LEU A 253 18.67 -10.77 27.68
C LEU A 253 19.10 -9.30 27.78
N ASP A 254 18.11 -8.42 27.87
CA ASP A 254 18.29 -7.00 28.19
C ASP A 254 17.01 -6.41 28.82
N ARG A 255 16.86 -5.08 28.73
CA ARG A 255 15.66 -4.38 29.25
C ARG A 255 14.36 -4.69 28.50
N ASN A 256 14.45 -5.15 27.25
CA ASN A 256 13.33 -5.34 26.34
C ASN A 256 13.04 -6.82 26.07
N PHE A 257 14.07 -7.67 26.02
CA PHE A 257 13.95 -9.06 25.60
C PHE A 257 14.26 -10.02 26.74
N THR A 258 13.49 -11.10 26.82
CA THR A 258 13.65 -12.16 27.83
C THR A 258 13.40 -13.51 27.18
N ILE A 259 14.25 -14.50 27.45
CA ILE A 259 13.94 -15.90 27.16
C ILE A 259 12.99 -16.35 28.27
N SER A 260 11.69 -16.38 27.98
CA SER A 260 10.66 -16.75 28.95
C SER A 260 10.75 -18.23 29.29
N ASN A 261 11.04 -19.07 28.29
CA ASN A 261 11.32 -20.49 28.45
C ASN A 261 12.22 -21.02 27.31
N ILE A 262 12.85 -22.17 27.53
CA ILE A 262 13.68 -22.87 26.54
C ILE A 262 13.76 -24.36 26.87
N ALA A 263 13.62 -25.23 25.86
CA ALA A 263 13.77 -26.68 26.02
C ALA A 263 14.09 -27.38 24.70
N TYR A 264 14.60 -28.61 24.80
CA TYR A 264 14.64 -29.53 23.68
C TYR A 264 13.41 -30.45 23.67
N LYS A 265 12.89 -30.71 22.47
CA LYS A 265 11.88 -31.72 22.21
C LYS A 265 12.13 -32.31 20.82
N ASP A 266 12.14 -33.63 20.70
CA ASP A 266 12.34 -34.33 19.42
C ASP A 266 13.59 -33.87 18.63
N ASN A 267 14.68 -33.56 19.35
CA ASN A 267 15.94 -33.00 18.83
C ASN A 267 15.84 -31.59 18.22
N LEU A 268 14.75 -30.88 18.48
CA LEU A 268 14.56 -29.49 18.12
C LEU A 268 14.66 -28.61 19.36
N LEU A 269 15.31 -27.47 19.22
CA LEU A 269 15.41 -26.47 20.28
C LEU A 269 14.21 -25.53 20.18
N HIS A 270 13.37 -25.51 21.20
CA HIS A 270 12.31 -24.55 21.37
C HIS A 270 12.82 -23.39 22.24
N VAL A 271 12.83 -22.18 21.70
CA VAL A 271 13.19 -20.95 22.41
C VAL A 271 11.96 -20.05 22.44
N GLN A 272 11.44 -19.78 23.64
CA GLN A 272 10.33 -18.86 23.80
C GLN A 272 10.86 -17.49 24.25
N LEU A 273 10.52 -16.46 23.47
CA LEU A 273 10.86 -15.09 23.76
C LEU A 273 9.64 -14.34 24.26
N LYS A 274 9.83 -13.58 25.34
CA LYS A 274 8.94 -12.47 25.68
C LYS A 274 9.38 -11.24 24.90
N ILE A 275 8.52 -10.76 24.02
CA ILE A 275 8.75 -9.60 23.16
C ILE A 275 7.95 -8.41 23.71
N PRO A 276 8.48 -7.17 23.67
CA PRO A 276 7.69 -6.01 24.05
C PRO A 276 6.40 -5.89 23.24
N ASN A 277 5.26 -5.99 23.91
CA ASN A 277 3.93 -5.76 23.33
C ASN A 277 3.62 -4.26 23.38
N GLU A 278 4.40 -3.48 22.63
CA GLU A 278 4.23 -2.03 22.49
C GLU A 278 4.09 -1.66 21.01
N PRO A 279 3.25 -0.69 20.64
CA PRO A 279 3.04 -0.34 19.23
C PRO A 279 4.31 0.07 18.48
N LYS A 280 5.33 0.56 19.20
CA LYS A 280 6.63 0.91 18.62
C LYS A 280 7.47 -0.30 18.24
N MET A 281 7.29 -1.46 18.87
CA MET A 281 8.03 -2.67 18.48
C MET A 281 7.33 -3.25 17.26
N ALA A 282 7.96 -3.23 16.09
CA ALA A 282 7.29 -3.63 14.86
C ALA A 282 7.51 -5.12 14.58
N ALA A 283 8.78 -5.55 14.49
CA ALA A 283 9.10 -6.95 14.23
C ALA A 283 10.42 -7.37 14.87
N VAL A 284 10.53 -8.66 15.19
CA VAL A 284 11.71 -9.31 15.75
C VAL A 284 11.87 -10.69 15.11
N PHE A 285 13.05 -10.94 14.55
CA PHE A 285 13.44 -12.18 13.88
C PHE A 285 14.66 -12.73 14.63
N PRO A 286 14.46 -13.74 15.49
CA PRO A 286 15.56 -14.40 16.15
C PRO A 286 16.24 -15.39 15.22
N SER A 287 17.56 -15.48 15.33
CA SER A 287 18.37 -16.54 14.73
C SER A 287 19.49 -16.95 15.69
N LEU A 288 20.10 -18.10 15.42
CA LEU A 288 21.29 -18.55 16.14
C LEU A 288 22.51 -18.45 15.23
N ALA A 289 23.65 -17.95 15.73
CA ALA A 289 24.90 -17.99 14.98
C ALA A 289 25.99 -18.81 15.66
N ILE A 290 26.67 -19.64 14.87
CA ILE A 290 27.88 -20.37 15.23
C ILE A 290 28.98 -19.99 14.25
N GLY A 291 29.96 -19.23 14.71
CA GLY A 291 30.96 -18.64 13.81
C GLY A 291 30.29 -17.72 12.79
N GLU A 292 30.42 -18.06 11.50
CA GLU A 292 29.80 -17.33 10.38
C GLU A 292 28.47 -17.94 9.92
N LYS A 293 28.07 -19.09 10.47
CA LYS A 293 26.82 -19.76 10.09
C LYS A 293 25.66 -19.22 10.92
N GLU A 294 24.64 -18.72 10.24
CA GLU A 294 23.35 -18.37 10.82
C GLU A 294 22.35 -19.53 10.65
N ILE A 295 21.52 -19.73 11.67
CA ILE A 295 20.51 -20.79 11.76
C ILE A 295 19.19 -20.09 12.09
N GLU A 296 18.30 -20.04 11.11
CA GLU A 296 16.95 -19.52 11.25
C GLU A 296 16.02 -20.56 11.91
N PRO A 297 14.94 -20.12 12.57
CA PRO A 297 13.93 -21.03 13.08
C PRO A 297 13.19 -21.69 11.91
N ILE A 298 12.88 -22.97 12.05
CA ILE A 298 12.06 -23.71 11.08
C ILE A 298 10.56 -23.45 11.29
N VAL A 299 10.18 -23.10 12.51
CA VAL A 299 8.81 -22.80 12.92
C VAL A 299 8.85 -21.67 13.94
N ASP A 300 7.90 -20.76 13.86
CA ASP A 300 7.58 -19.85 14.96
C ASP A 300 6.07 -19.79 15.18
N PHE A 301 5.63 -19.60 16.42
CA PHE A 301 4.21 -19.48 16.75
C PHE A 301 3.97 -18.72 18.05
N SER A 302 2.82 -18.05 18.11
CA SER A 302 2.39 -17.25 19.27
C SER A 302 1.87 -18.15 20.39
N ILE A 303 2.18 -17.79 21.65
CA ILE A 303 1.68 -18.48 22.84
C ILE A 303 0.79 -17.54 23.63
N ASP A 304 -0.53 -17.71 23.55
CA ASP A 304 -1.49 -16.93 24.34
C ASP A 304 -1.75 -17.60 25.71
N GLU A 305 -1.27 -16.97 26.79
CA GLU A 305 -1.57 -17.37 28.19
C GLU A 305 -2.37 -16.30 28.95
N GLY A 306 -3.14 -15.44 28.27
CA GLY A 306 -4.06 -14.50 28.94
C GLY A 306 -3.40 -13.43 29.82
N THR A 307 -2.08 -13.21 29.70
CA THR A 307 -1.34 -12.16 30.43
C THR A 307 -1.24 -10.83 29.66
N HIS A 308 -1.87 -10.77 28.48
CA HIS A 308 -1.85 -9.65 27.55
C HIS A 308 -2.43 -8.37 28.17
N ASN A 309 -1.63 -7.31 28.19
CA ASN A 309 -2.16 -5.95 28.26
C ASN A 309 -2.32 -5.49 26.81
N ASN A 310 -3.30 -6.05 26.10
CA ASN A 310 -3.43 -6.12 24.64
C ASN A 310 -3.40 -4.75 23.90
N GLN A 311 -2.23 -4.11 23.84
CA GLN A 311 -2.07 -2.81 23.17
C GLN A 311 -2.03 -2.95 21.65
N THR A 312 -1.51 -4.07 21.11
CA THR A 312 -1.29 -4.22 19.67
C THR A 312 -1.98 -5.44 19.04
N GLY A 313 -2.82 -6.19 19.75
CA GLY A 313 -3.38 -7.44 19.23
C GLY A 313 -2.40 -8.62 19.15
N ARG A 314 -1.15 -8.43 19.61
CA ARG A 314 -0.07 -9.43 19.52
C ARG A 314 0.10 -10.19 20.83
N SER A 315 0.58 -11.43 20.73
CA SER A 315 0.97 -12.20 21.91
C SER A 315 2.23 -11.60 22.55
N ASP A 316 2.29 -11.67 23.89
CA ASP A 316 3.48 -11.31 24.66
C ASP A 316 4.63 -12.33 24.47
N TYR A 317 4.29 -13.54 24.05
CA TYR A 317 5.22 -14.66 23.92
C TYR A 317 5.17 -15.28 22.53
N GLN A 318 6.33 -15.44 21.92
CA GLN A 318 6.50 -16.15 20.66
C GLN A 318 7.56 -17.23 20.84
N GLU A 319 7.23 -18.43 20.39
CA GLU A 319 8.12 -19.58 20.41
C GLU A 319 8.75 -19.78 19.06
N TYR A 320 10.05 -20.07 19.05
CA TYR A 320 10.86 -20.27 17.86
C TYR A 320 11.58 -21.61 17.95
N VAL A 321 11.44 -22.43 16.91
CA VAL A 321 11.93 -23.80 16.89
C VAL A 321 13.13 -23.89 15.95
N PHE A 322 14.27 -24.34 16.45
CA PHE A 322 15.53 -24.41 15.72
C PHE A 322 16.00 -25.86 15.56
N ALA A 323 16.49 -26.17 14.36
CA ALA A 323 17.18 -27.43 14.08
C ALA A 323 18.68 -27.30 14.43
N ILE A 324 19.01 -27.45 15.71
CA ILE A 324 20.38 -27.33 16.24
C ILE A 324 20.63 -28.37 17.34
N SER A 325 21.79 -29.03 17.31
CA SER A 325 22.14 -30.02 18.34
C SER A 325 22.49 -29.36 19.68
N GLU A 326 22.31 -30.08 20.80
CA GLU A 326 22.72 -29.60 22.14
C GLU A 326 24.21 -29.23 22.19
N ALA A 327 25.07 -30.01 21.52
CA ALA A 327 26.50 -29.76 21.48
C ALA A 327 26.83 -28.44 20.74
N ASP A 328 26.15 -28.18 19.64
CA ASP A 328 26.34 -26.97 18.83
C ASP A 328 25.75 -25.72 19.52
N LEU A 329 24.65 -25.87 20.28
CA LEU A 329 24.02 -24.78 21.00
C LEU A 329 24.98 -24.08 21.97
N THR A 330 25.87 -24.82 22.64
CA THR A 330 26.85 -24.24 23.58
C THR A 330 27.78 -23.19 22.94
N GLN A 331 27.97 -23.27 21.62
CA GLN A 331 28.78 -22.34 20.83
C GLN A 331 27.95 -21.25 20.15
N ALA A 332 26.62 -21.38 20.19
CA ALA A 332 25.72 -20.48 19.50
C ALA A 332 25.54 -19.16 20.24
N LYS A 333 25.34 -18.09 19.47
CA LYS A 333 24.86 -16.79 19.97
C LYS A 333 23.43 -16.61 19.50
N LEU A 334 22.60 -15.96 20.32
CA LEU A 334 21.27 -15.55 19.91
C LEU A 334 21.34 -14.17 19.27
N LEU A 335 20.91 -14.05 18.03
CA LEU A 335 20.79 -12.79 17.31
C LEU A 335 19.32 -12.43 17.24
N LEU A 336 19.00 -11.20 17.60
CA LEU A 336 17.67 -10.62 17.37
C LEU A 336 17.85 -9.51 16.34
N ASN A 337 17.39 -9.78 15.11
CA ASN A 337 17.24 -8.77 14.07
C ASN A 337 15.80 -8.23 14.12
N GLY A 338 15.59 -6.99 13.73
CA GLY A 338 14.25 -6.43 13.69
C GLY A 338 14.27 -4.92 13.55
N TRP A 339 13.09 -4.33 13.69
CA TRP A 339 12.94 -2.89 13.68
C TRP A 339 11.89 -2.41 14.68
N ASN A 340 12.06 -1.17 15.10
CA ASN A 340 11.07 -0.43 15.87
C ASN A 340 10.77 0.90 15.18
N TRP A 341 9.63 1.47 15.52
CA TRP A 341 9.22 2.79 15.07
C TRP A 341 9.78 3.86 15.99
N GLY A 342 10.51 4.82 15.42
CA GLY A 342 10.92 6.03 16.13
C GLY A 342 9.70 6.82 16.61
N VAL A 343 8.67 6.88 15.76
CA VAL A 343 7.40 7.57 16.00
C VAL A 343 6.25 6.56 15.93
N TYR A 344 5.40 6.60 16.95
CA TYR A 344 4.07 6.03 16.90
C TYR A 344 3.13 7.12 17.40
N GLN A 345 2.12 7.46 16.60
CA GLN A 345 1.24 8.60 16.84
C GLN A 345 -0.20 8.15 16.76
N GLU A 346 -0.91 8.29 17.89
CA GLU A 346 -2.35 8.09 17.98
C GLU A 346 -3.09 9.42 17.82
N GLY A 347 -4.31 9.38 17.31
CA GLY A 347 -5.16 10.54 17.18
C GLY A 347 -6.53 10.19 16.61
N ASN A 348 -7.23 11.20 16.13
CA ASN A 348 -8.54 11.03 15.51
C ASN A 348 -8.72 12.05 14.38
N TRP A 349 -8.16 11.74 13.21
CA TRP A 349 -8.32 12.57 12.03
C TRP A 349 -9.44 12.00 11.16
N LEU A 350 -10.67 12.44 11.42
CA LEU A 350 -11.85 12.09 10.64
C LEU A 350 -12.20 13.21 9.65
N ILE A 351 -12.28 12.85 8.36
CA ILE A 351 -12.83 13.70 7.31
C ILE A 351 -14.11 13.08 6.76
N GLN A 352 -15.12 13.90 6.48
CA GLN A 352 -16.34 13.44 5.85
C GLN A 352 -16.14 13.40 4.34
N LEU A 353 -16.60 12.34 3.70
CA LEU A 353 -16.57 12.19 2.25
C LEU A 353 -17.97 12.37 1.71
N LYS A 354 -18.06 13.04 0.56
CA LYS A 354 -19.27 13.01 -0.24
C LYS A 354 -19.26 11.75 -1.09
N GLU A 355 -20.41 11.45 -1.69
CA GLU A 355 -20.45 10.45 -2.74
C GLU A 355 -19.45 10.82 -3.85
N ALA A 356 -18.58 9.87 -4.20
CA ALA A 356 -17.54 10.06 -5.19
C ALA A 356 -18.08 9.76 -6.60
N LYS A 357 -17.61 10.54 -7.58
CA LYS A 357 -17.89 10.35 -9.00
C LYS A 357 -17.39 8.99 -9.49
N GLU A 358 -18.23 8.29 -10.24
CA GLU A 358 -17.90 7.02 -10.87
C GLU A 358 -17.07 7.21 -12.13
N LEU A 359 -16.07 6.35 -12.34
CA LEU A 359 -15.35 6.24 -13.60
C LEU A 359 -16.29 5.81 -14.73
N PRO A 360 -15.97 6.13 -15.99
CA PRO A 360 -16.78 5.67 -17.11
C PRO A 360 -16.75 4.13 -17.19
N ILE A 361 -17.89 3.50 -16.94
CA ILE A 361 -18.05 2.04 -17.02
C ILE A 361 -18.78 1.68 -18.30
N THR A 362 -18.30 0.64 -18.98
CA THR A 362 -18.97 0.02 -20.12
C THR A 362 -19.59 -1.31 -19.68
N ASN A 363 -20.92 -1.43 -19.79
CA ASN A 363 -21.63 -2.68 -19.54
C ASN A 363 -21.55 -3.57 -20.78
N LEU A 364 -20.96 -4.75 -20.63
CA LEU A 364 -20.85 -5.76 -21.69
C LEU A 364 -22.00 -6.76 -21.57
N PRO A 365 -22.40 -7.42 -22.68
CA PRO A 365 -23.44 -8.43 -22.65
C PRO A 365 -22.97 -9.66 -21.86
N ASP A 366 -23.94 -10.39 -21.31
CA ASP A 366 -23.69 -11.68 -20.65
C ASP A 366 -23.24 -12.69 -21.71
N GLN A 367 -22.21 -13.48 -21.41
CA GLN A 367 -21.47 -14.25 -22.42
C GLN A 367 -21.02 -15.60 -21.89
N GLU A 368 -21.03 -16.62 -22.75
CA GLU A 368 -20.44 -17.93 -22.46
C GLU A 368 -19.04 -18.02 -23.08
N ILE A 369 -18.07 -18.48 -22.28
CA ILE A 369 -16.68 -18.67 -22.70
C ILE A 369 -16.21 -20.12 -22.46
N ASP A 370 -15.12 -20.49 -23.10
CA ASP A 370 -14.44 -21.76 -22.88
C ASP A 370 -13.52 -21.69 -21.65
N GLY A 371 -13.87 -22.44 -20.60
CA GLY A 371 -12.98 -22.70 -19.47
C GLY A 371 -11.98 -23.82 -19.77
N ALA A 372 -11.16 -24.19 -18.78
CA ALA A 372 -10.15 -25.24 -18.95
C ALA A 372 -10.77 -26.64 -19.16
N THR A 373 -11.91 -26.91 -18.52
CA THR A 373 -12.62 -28.20 -18.60
C THR A 373 -14.05 -28.08 -19.12
N ASP A 374 -14.74 -26.98 -18.80
CA ASP A 374 -16.16 -26.78 -19.07
C ASP A 374 -16.44 -25.35 -19.53
N LYS A 375 -17.68 -25.10 -19.97
CA LYS A 375 -18.17 -23.75 -20.26
C LYS A 375 -18.25 -22.92 -18.99
N VAL A 376 -17.92 -21.64 -19.09
CA VAL A 376 -18.10 -20.66 -18.02
C VAL A 376 -19.08 -19.61 -18.51
N PHE A 377 -20.13 -19.37 -17.74
CA PHE A 377 -21.09 -18.32 -18.02
C PHE A 377 -20.70 -17.06 -17.24
N LEU A 378 -20.59 -15.94 -17.94
CA LEU A 378 -20.25 -14.62 -17.40
C LEU A 378 -21.48 -13.72 -17.45
N GLU A 379 -21.75 -13.04 -16.34
CA GLU A 379 -22.87 -12.11 -16.16
C GLU A 379 -22.38 -10.82 -15.53
N ASN A 380 -23.18 -9.74 -15.62
CA ASN A 380 -22.88 -8.45 -15.00
C ASN A 380 -21.47 -7.95 -15.35
N ILE A 381 -21.08 -8.15 -16.61
CA ILE A 381 -19.73 -7.85 -17.08
C ILE A 381 -19.59 -6.34 -17.24
N THR A 382 -18.66 -5.73 -16.50
CA THR A 382 -18.36 -4.31 -16.57
C THR A 382 -16.89 -4.07 -16.86
N LEU A 383 -16.62 -3.17 -17.80
CA LEU A 383 -15.28 -2.73 -18.15
C LEU A 383 -15.10 -1.26 -17.75
N SER A 384 -14.14 -0.99 -16.88
CA SER A 384 -13.73 0.34 -16.46
C SER A 384 -12.27 0.61 -16.83
N PRO A 385 -11.80 1.86 -16.73
CA PRO A 385 -10.40 2.20 -16.97
C PRO A 385 -9.41 1.46 -16.09
N LEU A 386 -9.83 0.82 -15.00
CA LEU A 386 -8.95 0.13 -14.06
C LEU A 386 -9.17 -1.38 -14.04
N ALA A 387 -10.37 -1.84 -14.38
CA ALA A 387 -10.74 -3.22 -14.15
C ALA A 387 -11.78 -3.78 -15.12
N LEU A 388 -11.79 -5.11 -15.20
CA LEU A 388 -12.85 -5.91 -15.78
C LEU A 388 -13.50 -6.70 -14.64
N ASP A 389 -14.74 -6.38 -14.32
CA ASP A 389 -15.53 -7.08 -13.31
C ASP A 389 -16.59 -7.95 -13.97
N PHE A 390 -16.87 -9.12 -13.39
CA PHE A 390 -17.96 -9.99 -13.83
C PHE A 390 -18.32 -11.00 -12.74
N ASP A 391 -19.57 -11.44 -12.77
CA ASP A 391 -20.00 -12.64 -12.07
C ASP A 391 -19.81 -13.86 -12.99
N TYR A 392 -19.47 -15.02 -12.43
CA TYR A 392 -19.28 -16.24 -13.21
C TYR A 392 -19.85 -17.49 -12.54
N THR A 393 -20.29 -18.43 -13.37
CA THR A 393 -20.62 -19.81 -12.99
C THR A 393 -19.82 -20.77 -13.88
N GLY A 394 -19.13 -21.73 -13.26
CA GLY A 394 -18.17 -22.62 -13.94
C GLY A 394 -16.75 -22.43 -13.41
N SER A 395 -15.78 -23.14 -13.99
CA SER A 395 -14.38 -23.15 -13.52
C SER A 395 -13.49 -22.23 -14.37
N LEU A 396 -12.86 -21.24 -13.73
CA LEU A 396 -11.84 -20.37 -14.31
C LEU A 396 -10.40 -20.76 -13.91
N ILE A 397 -10.21 -21.96 -13.36
CA ILE A 397 -8.89 -22.47 -12.97
C ILE A 397 -8.01 -22.55 -14.22
N ASN A 398 -6.80 -21.95 -14.16
CA ASN A 398 -5.85 -21.92 -15.27
C ASN A 398 -6.36 -21.28 -16.57
N VAL A 399 -7.36 -20.40 -16.49
CA VAL A 399 -7.88 -19.66 -17.66
C VAL A 399 -7.28 -18.25 -17.67
N PRO A 400 -6.31 -17.94 -18.54
CA PRO A 400 -5.65 -16.63 -18.56
C PRO A 400 -6.60 -15.54 -19.07
N ILE A 401 -6.39 -14.32 -18.62
CA ILE A 401 -7.01 -13.12 -19.20
C ILE A 401 -5.93 -12.33 -19.92
N ILE A 402 -6.20 -11.96 -21.19
CA ILE A 402 -5.28 -11.21 -22.03
C ILE A 402 -6.00 -9.98 -22.59
N LEU A 403 -5.46 -8.81 -22.29
CA LEU A 403 -5.90 -7.54 -22.88
C LEU A 403 -4.93 -7.18 -23.99
N THR A 404 -5.47 -6.80 -25.15
CA THR A 404 -4.70 -6.25 -26.27
C THR A 404 -5.15 -4.82 -26.50
N TYR A 405 -4.19 -3.89 -26.54
CA TYR A 405 -4.45 -2.48 -26.81
C TYR A 405 -4.26 -2.16 -28.29
N LYS A 406 -4.83 -1.04 -28.74
CA LYS A 406 -4.74 -0.55 -30.13
C LYS A 406 -3.30 -0.27 -30.59
N ASP A 407 -2.38 -0.02 -29.66
CA ASP A 407 -0.95 0.15 -29.95
C ASP A 407 -0.20 -1.19 -30.10
N GLY A 408 -0.89 -2.32 -29.91
CA GLY A 408 -0.36 -3.67 -29.99
C GLY A 408 0.27 -4.19 -28.70
N THR A 409 0.31 -3.39 -27.63
CA THR A 409 0.74 -3.88 -26.31
C THR A 409 -0.26 -4.88 -25.77
N THR A 410 0.25 -5.86 -25.01
CA THR A 410 -0.59 -6.87 -24.36
C THR A 410 -0.30 -6.92 -22.87
N PHE A 411 -1.36 -7.13 -22.10
CA PHE A 411 -1.28 -7.34 -20.66
C PHE A 411 -1.92 -8.69 -20.33
N ARG A 412 -1.15 -9.59 -19.73
CA ARG A 412 -1.55 -10.97 -19.45
C ARG A 412 -1.48 -11.25 -17.97
N LEU A 413 -2.53 -11.86 -17.43
CA LEU A 413 -2.55 -12.39 -16.09
C LEU A 413 -2.59 -13.92 -16.13
N ASP A 414 -1.57 -14.52 -15.52
CA ASP A 414 -1.45 -15.96 -15.28
C ASP A 414 -1.63 -16.20 -13.78
N GLU A 415 -2.84 -15.99 -13.26
CA GLU A 415 -3.14 -16.36 -11.87
C GLU A 415 -3.74 -17.76 -11.79
N ASP A 416 -3.23 -18.54 -10.83
CA ASP A 416 -3.79 -19.83 -10.44
C ASP A 416 -5.00 -19.57 -9.52
N ARG A 417 -6.21 -19.57 -10.12
CA ARG A 417 -7.44 -19.17 -9.43
C ARG A 417 -8.00 -20.32 -8.59
N SER A 418 -7.61 -20.42 -7.32
CA SER A 418 -7.96 -21.55 -6.43
C SER A 418 -9.36 -21.53 -5.81
N HIS A 419 -10.30 -20.66 -6.25
CA HIS A 419 -11.60 -20.50 -5.60
C HIS A 419 -12.78 -20.87 -6.51
N PHE A 420 -12.78 -22.12 -7.00
CA PHE A 420 -14.01 -22.72 -7.54
C PHE A 420 -14.80 -23.37 -6.41
N GLN A 421 -16.07 -22.98 -6.26
CA GLN A 421 -17.05 -23.75 -5.48
C GLN A 421 -18.12 -24.24 -6.44
N GLU A 422 -18.23 -25.56 -6.58
CA GLU A 422 -19.16 -26.18 -7.52
C GLU A 422 -20.61 -25.70 -7.27
N GLY A 423 -21.27 -25.26 -8.34
CA GLY A 423 -22.67 -24.81 -8.30
C GLY A 423 -22.92 -23.42 -7.72
N LYS A 424 -21.90 -22.65 -7.35
CA LYS A 424 -22.07 -21.27 -6.86
C LYS A 424 -21.67 -20.23 -7.89
N LYS A 425 -22.46 -19.15 -7.96
CA LYS A 425 -22.08 -17.91 -8.63
C LYS A 425 -20.99 -17.22 -7.82
N MET A 426 -19.92 -16.84 -8.49
CA MET A 426 -18.76 -16.19 -7.91
C MET A 426 -18.57 -14.82 -8.57
N HIS A 427 -17.96 -13.87 -7.87
CA HIS A 427 -17.60 -12.57 -8.42
C HIS A 427 -16.09 -12.52 -8.66
N TYR A 428 -15.67 -11.94 -9.79
CA TYR A 428 -14.27 -11.69 -10.09
C TYR A 428 -14.07 -10.27 -10.59
N ARG A 429 -13.02 -9.64 -10.07
CA ARG A 429 -12.55 -8.32 -10.49
C ARG A 429 -11.11 -8.44 -10.93
N TYR A 430 -10.86 -8.10 -12.18
CA TYR A 430 -9.53 -8.11 -12.78
C TYR A 430 -8.98 -6.69 -12.91
N GLU A 431 -8.10 -6.28 -12.02
CA GLU A 431 -7.45 -4.97 -12.09
C GLU A 431 -6.20 -5.01 -12.99
N PHE A 432 -6.20 -4.23 -14.07
CA PHE A 432 -5.10 -4.18 -15.05
C PHE A 432 -4.35 -2.84 -15.07
N GLY A 433 -4.61 -1.99 -14.07
CA GLY A 433 -4.05 -0.63 -14.00
C GLY A 433 -4.80 0.35 -14.91
N LEU A 434 -4.46 1.63 -14.81
CA LEU A 434 -5.23 2.67 -15.51
C LEU A 434 -4.95 2.70 -17.01
N LYS A 435 -6.00 2.49 -17.79
CA LYS A 435 -6.01 2.54 -19.26
C LYS A 435 -7.29 3.16 -19.77
N ASP A 436 -7.22 3.83 -20.92
CA ASP A 436 -8.44 4.28 -21.58
C ASP A 436 -9.17 3.06 -22.14
N ASN A 437 -10.46 2.91 -21.83
CA ASN A 437 -11.30 1.85 -22.40
C ASN A 437 -11.31 1.93 -23.93
N GLU A 438 -11.23 3.14 -24.49
CA GLU A 438 -11.16 3.32 -25.94
C GLU A 438 -9.87 2.78 -26.54
N GLU A 439 -8.80 2.61 -25.77
CA GLU A 439 -7.54 2.04 -26.26
C GLU A 439 -7.53 0.51 -26.22
N ILE A 440 -8.49 -0.12 -25.54
CA ILE A 440 -8.63 -1.57 -25.51
C ILE A 440 -9.17 -2.04 -26.87
N GLN A 441 -8.37 -2.85 -27.56
CA GLN A 441 -8.75 -3.45 -28.83
C GLN A 441 -9.52 -4.76 -28.62
N SER A 442 -9.07 -5.61 -27.69
CA SER A 442 -9.74 -6.87 -27.38
C SER A 442 -9.39 -7.39 -26.00
N ILE A 443 -10.31 -8.20 -25.46
CA ILE A 443 -10.15 -8.92 -24.20
C ILE A 443 -10.39 -10.40 -24.48
N LYS A 444 -9.42 -11.25 -24.14
CA LYS A 444 -9.55 -12.70 -24.22
C LYS A 444 -9.56 -13.32 -22.84
N ILE A 445 -10.47 -14.26 -22.63
CA ILE A 445 -10.50 -15.13 -21.46
C ILE A 445 -10.34 -16.56 -21.98
N GLY A 446 -9.18 -17.17 -21.73
CA GLY A 446 -8.80 -18.43 -22.33
C GLY A 446 -8.69 -18.32 -23.86
N ALA A 447 -9.43 -19.17 -24.57
CA ALA A 447 -9.50 -19.15 -26.03
C ALA A 447 -10.61 -18.21 -26.57
N SER A 448 -11.51 -17.74 -25.70
CA SER A 448 -12.66 -16.94 -26.09
C SER A 448 -12.32 -15.45 -26.06
N GLU A 449 -12.78 -14.72 -27.07
CA GLU A 449 -12.69 -13.26 -27.14
C GLU A 449 -14.04 -12.68 -26.72
N LEU A 450 -14.02 -11.75 -25.75
CA LEU A 450 -15.23 -11.09 -25.28
C LEU A 450 -15.72 -10.08 -26.31
N SER A 451 -17.03 -10.06 -26.53
CA SER A 451 -17.69 -8.94 -27.19
C SER A 451 -17.61 -7.70 -26.30
N LEU A 452 -17.08 -6.63 -26.88
CA LEU A 452 -16.98 -5.30 -26.26
C LEU A 452 -18.13 -4.37 -26.65
N ASP A 453 -19.09 -4.84 -27.45
CA ASP A 453 -20.27 -4.06 -27.85
C ASP A 453 -21.14 -3.80 -26.62
N SER A 454 -21.49 -2.52 -26.38
CA SER A 454 -22.25 -2.16 -25.17
C SER A 454 -23.63 -2.81 -25.15
N LYS A 455 -24.09 -3.26 -23.96
CA LYS A 455 -25.44 -3.81 -23.77
C LYS A 455 -26.54 -2.79 -24.14
N ASP A 456 -26.23 -1.49 -24.06
CA ASP A 456 -27.15 -0.39 -24.33
C ASP A 456 -27.30 -0.04 -25.83
N SER A 457 -26.39 -0.47 -26.70
CA SER A 457 -26.49 -0.23 -28.15
C SER A 457 -27.52 -1.13 -28.87
N ALA A 458 -28.10 -2.12 -28.20
CA ALA A 458 -29.00 -3.10 -28.82
C ALA A 458 -30.49 -2.68 -28.87
N THR A 459 -30.87 -1.47 -28.40
CA THR A 459 -32.29 -1.04 -28.34
C THR A 459 -32.68 0.09 -29.30
N SER A 460 -31.78 0.58 -30.16
CA SER A 460 -32.09 1.68 -31.09
C SER A 460 -32.45 1.25 -32.53
N GLU A 461 -32.45 -0.05 -32.85
CA GLU A 461 -32.87 -0.55 -34.18
C GLU A 461 -34.07 -1.49 -34.09
N GLU A 462 -35.16 -1.05 -33.47
CA GLU A 462 -36.50 -1.55 -33.79
C GLU A 462 -37.57 -0.53 -33.35
N LYS A 463 -37.86 0.43 -34.24
CA LYS A 463 -39.15 1.13 -34.29
C LYS A 463 -39.49 1.58 -35.70
#